data_AF-A0A936PAA6-F1
#
_entry.id   AF-A0A936PAA6-F1
#
_cell.length_a   1.000
_cell.length_b   1.000
_cell.length_c   1.000
_cell.angle_alpha   90.00
_cell.angle_beta   90.00
_cell.angle_gamma   90.00
#
_symmetry.space_group_name_H-M   'P 1'
#
loop_
_entity.id
_entity.type
_entity.pdbx_description
1 polymer ?
#
loop_
_entity_poly.entity_id
_entity_poly.type
_entity_poly.pdbx_seq_one_letter_code
_entity_poly.pdbx_strand_id
1 'polypeptide(L)' 'MEALKLLLGSDIGLLSLFTIGFVIVMGFYLVGFIKKNAAEDARKAQ' A
#
# COMPACT_ATOMS: atom_id res chain seq x y z
N MET A 1 11.09 18.57 -16.68
CA MET A 1 9.89 18.65 -15.80
C MET A 1 8.60 18.31 -16.56
N GLU A 2 8.62 17.36 -17.50
CA GLU A 2 7.41 16.99 -18.26
C GLU A 2 6.66 15.82 -17.61
N ALA A 3 7.38 14.87 -17.04
CA ALA A 3 6.81 13.67 -16.40
C ALA A 3 5.88 14.01 -15.21
N LEU A 4 6.24 14.98 -14.38
CA LEU A 4 5.40 15.46 -13.26
C LEU A 4 4.09 16.09 -13.73
N LYS A 5 4.11 16.79 -14.88
CA LYS A 5 2.93 17.41 -15.48
C LYS A 5 1.99 16.37 -16.08
N LEU A 6 2.55 15.29 -16.63
CA LEU A 6 1.77 14.17 -17.17
C LEU A 6 1.10 13.34 -16.04
N LEU A 7 1.83 13.12 -14.95
CA LEU A 7 1.33 12.38 -13.78
C LEU A 7 0.27 13.16 -12.99
N LEU A 8 0.41 14.48 -12.86
CA LEU A 8 -0.52 15.32 -12.09
C LEU A 8 -1.61 15.99 -12.95
N GLY A 9 -1.42 16.06 -14.26
CA GLY A 9 -2.30 16.80 -15.19
C GLY A 9 -3.09 15.93 -16.16
N SER A 10 -2.88 14.60 -16.19
CA SER A 10 -3.71 13.68 -16.99
C SER A 10 -4.49 12.71 -16.10
N ASP A 11 -5.69 12.34 -16.53
CA ASP A 11 -6.59 11.41 -15.82
C ASP A 11 -5.91 10.06 -15.55
N ILE A 12 -5.09 9.60 -16.52
CA ILE A 12 -4.32 8.36 -16.43
C ILE A 12 -3.20 8.49 -15.39
N GLY A 13 -2.54 9.65 -15.33
CA GLY A 13 -1.50 9.95 -14.35
C GLY A 13 -2.01 9.92 -12.92
N LEU A 14 -3.18 10.50 -12.67
CA LEU A 14 -3.78 10.53 -11.33
C LEU A 14 -4.25 9.14 -10.88
N LEU A 15 -4.88 8.36 -11.77
CA LEU A 15 -5.31 6.99 -11.47
C LEU A 15 -4.12 6.06 -11.18
N SER A 16 -3.03 6.20 -11.94
CA SER A 16 -1.81 5.41 -11.71
C SER A 16 -1.13 5.79 -10.40
N LEU A 17 -1.07 7.08 -10.05
CA LEU A 17 -0.57 7.53 -8.75
C LEU A 17 -1.40 6.98 -7.58
N PHE A 18 -2.74 7.01 -7.72
CA PHE A 18 -3.66 6.44 -6.74
C PHE A 18 -3.45 4.94 -6.59
N THR A 19 -3.31 4.21 -7.70
CA THR A 19 -3.10 2.76 -7.69
C THR A 19 -1.79 2.39 -6.99
N ILE A 20 -0.70 3.11 -7.30
CA ILE A 20 0.59 2.92 -6.64
C ILE A 20 0.45 3.17 -5.14
N GLY A 21 -0.19 4.26 -4.74
CA GLY A 21 -0.47 4.56 -3.33
C GLY A 21 -1.29 3.47 -2.63
N PHE A 22 -2.34 2.99 -3.29
CA PHE A 22 -3.20 1.92 -2.80
C PHE A 22 -2.43 0.62 -2.56
N VAL A 23 -1.60 0.18 -3.52
CA VAL A 23 -0.79 -1.04 -3.39
C VAL A 23 0.21 -0.92 -2.25
N ILE A 24 0.84 0.25 -2.08
CA ILE A 24 1.76 0.51 -0.98
C ILE A 24 1.04 0.37 0.38
N VAL A 25 -0.10 1.05 0.55
CA VAL A 25 -0.90 0.98 1.78
C VAL A 25 -1.37 -0.45 2.05
N MET A 26 -1.85 -1.15 1.02
CA MET A 26 -2.28 -2.54 1.12
C MET A 26 -1.13 -3.46 1.57
N GLY A 27 0.06 -3.29 1.00
CA GLY A 27 1.25 -4.04 1.41
C GLY A 27 1.61 -3.84 2.88
N PHE A 28 1.63 -2.58 3.34
CA PHE A 28 1.85 -2.28 4.76
C PHE A 28 0.75 -2.85 5.66
N TYR A 29 -0.51 -2.77 5.24
CA TYR A 29 -1.63 -3.32 5.98
C TYR A 29 -1.52 -4.83 6.15
N LEU A 30 -1.22 -5.56 5.06
CA LEU A 30 -1.01 -7.02 5.08
C LEU A 30 0.16 -7.42 5.97
N VAL A 31 1.31 -6.73 5.88
CA VAL A 31 2.45 -6.99 6.77
C VAL A 31 2.05 -6.76 8.23
N GLY A 32 1.34 -5.68 8.53
CA GLY A 32 0.83 -5.40 9.87
C GLY A 32 -0.16 -6.45 10.37
N PHE A 33 -1.08 -6.89 9.50
CA PHE A 33 -2.08 -7.91 9.79
C PHE A 33 -1.44 -9.27 10.07
N ILE A 34 -0.48 -9.69 9.24
CA ILE A 34 0.27 -10.94 9.43
C ILE A 34 1.10 -10.87 10.72
N LYS A 35 1.79 -9.76 11.00
CA LYS A 35 2.56 -9.61 12.24
C LYS A 35 1.67 -9.67 13.49
N LYS A 36 0.48 -9.08 13.45
CA LYS A 36 -0.48 -9.15 14.56
C LYS A 36 -1.02 -10.56 14.75
N ASN A 37 -1.45 -11.24 13.69
CA ASN A 37 -1.94 -12.63 13.79
C ASN A 37 -0.85 -13.61 14.21
N ALA A 38 0.36 -13.51 13.63
CA ALA A 38 1.48 -14.37 14.02
C ALA A 38 1.89 -14.16 15.49
N ALA A 39 1.85 -12.92 16.00
CA ALA A 39 2.10 -12.64 17.41
C ALA A 39 0.96 -13.18 18.30
N GLU A 40 -0.27 -13.18 17.81
CA GLU A 40 -1.43 -13.69 18.54
C GLU A 40 -1.44 -15.23 18.60
N ASP A 41 -1.02 -15.91 17.52
CA ASP A 41 -0.81 -17.35 17.48
C ASP A 41 0.33 -17.79 18.42
N ALA A 42 1.45 -17.05 18.44
CA ALA A 42 2.54 -17.31 19.37
C ALA A 42 2.13 -17.13 20.85
N ARG A 43 1.18 -16.23 21.13
CA ARG A 43 0.69 -15.96 22.49
C ARG A 43 -0.39 -16.93 22.97
N LYS A 44 -1.13 -17.56 22.06
CA LYS A 44 -2.11 -18.62 22.38
C LYS A 44 -1.47 -20.02 22.46
N ALA A 45 -0.26 -20.18 21.92
CA ALA A 45 0.52 -21.42 22.01
C ALA A 45 1.36 -21.54 23.30
N GLN A 46 1.34 -20.52 24.19
CA GLN A 46 1.85 -20.58 25.57
C GLN A 46 0.69 -20.75 26.55
#